data_AF-A0A7Y3X556-F1
#
_entry.id   AF-A0A7Y3X556-F1
#
_cell.length_a   1.000
_cell.length_b   1.000
_cell.length_c   1.000
_cell.angle_alpha   90.00
_cell.angle_beta   90.00
_cell.angle_gamma   90.00
#
_symmetry.space_group_name_H-M   'P 1'
#
loop_
_entity.id
_entity.type
_entity.pdbx_description
1 polymer ?
#
loop_
_entity_poly.entity_id
_entity_poly.type
_entity_poly.pdbx_seq_one_letter_code
_entity_poly.pdbx_strand_id
1 'polypeptide(L)'
;MGGRALLLVSTTIVPGLGAIALCVFFLFPEWAALDRSYQNYQKLATSGAAIRELSIAQAAENRHRINCFAEGIGVLLGGIMVSIGVHGLCSPRR
;
A
#
# COMPACT_ATOMS: atom_id res chain seq x y z
N MET A 1 -8.48 -8.53 -33.85
CA MET A 1 -8.08 -7.49 -32.86
C MET A 1 -8.35 -7.87 -31.40
N GLY A 2 -9.39 -8.67 -31.08
CA GLY A 2 -9.79 -8.94 -29.68
C GLY A 2 -8.83 -9.77 -28.80
N GLY A 3 -8.13 -10.77 -29.33
CA GLY A 3 -7.34 -11.71 -28.49
C GLY A 3 -6.21 -11.07 -27.68
N ARG A 4 -5.43 -10.15 -28.28
CA ARG A 4 -4.37 -9.42 -27.56
C ARG A 4 -4.95 -8.48 -26.50
N ALA A 5 -6.06 -7.82 -26.81
CA ALA A 5 -6.72 -6.93 -25.87
C ALA A 5 -7.26 -7.72 -24.67
N LEU A 6 -7.91 -8.85 -24.92
CA LEU A 6 -8.39 -9.75 -23.87
C LEU A 6 -7.25 -10.26 -22.98
N LEU A 7 -6.11 -10.62 -23.59
CA LEU A 7 -4.93 -11.08 -22.86
C LEU A 7 -4.39 -9.98 -21.95
N LEU A 8 -4.12 -8.78 -22.47
CA LEU A 8 -3.62 -7.65 -21.67
C LEU A 8 -4.60 -7.23 -20.57
N VAL A 9 -5.90 -7.18 -20.87
CA VAL A 9 -6.91 -6.81 -19.87
C VAL A 9 -6.94 -7.86 -18.74
N SER A 10 -6.98 -9.14 -19.07
CA SER A 10 -7.09 -10.22 -18.08
C SER A 10 -5.82 -10.46 -17.28
N THR A 11 -4.62 -10.30 -17.88
CA THR A 11 -3.37 -10.64 -17.21
C THR A 11 -2.65 -9.46 -16.57
N THR A 12 -2.95 -8.21 -16.95
CA THR A 12 -2.26 -7.05 -16.38
C THR A 12 -3.22 -6.01 -15.81
N ILE A 13 -4.23 -5.58 -16.56
CA ILE A 13 -5.10 -4.46 -16.13
C ILE A 13 -6.01 -4.88 -14.97
N VAL A 14 -6.78 -5.94 -15.14
CA VAL A 14 -7.68 -6.46 -14.09
C VAL A 14 -6.92 -6.82 -12.82
N PRO A 15 -5.84 -7.64 -12.85
CA PRO A 15 -5.10 -7.96 -11.64
C PRO A 15 -4.38 -6.74 -11.04
N GLY A 16 -3.87 -5.81 -11.85
CA GLY A 16 -3.25 -4.57 -11.35
C GLY A 16 -4.25 -3.66 -10.63
N LEU A 17 -5.46 -3.48 -11.19
CA LEU A 17 -6.55 -2.78 -10.51
C LEU A 17 -7.02 -3.51 -9.24
N GLY A 18 -7.07 -4.84 -9.28
CA GLY A 18 -7.38 -5.65 -8.11
C GLY A 18 -6.37 -5.46 -6.98
N ALA A 19 -5.07 -5.47 -7.30
CA ALA A 19 -4.00 -5.20 -6.34
C ALA A 19 -4.10 -3.78 -5.76
N ILE A 20 -4.33 -2.77 -6.61
CA ILE A 20 -4.56 -1.39 -6.13
C ILE A 20 -5.75 -1.34 -5.17
N ALA A 21 -6.90 -1.91 -5.56
CA ALA A 21 -8.11 -1.85 -4.75
C ALA A 21 -7.93 -2.53 -3.39
N LEU A 22 -7.32 -3.72 -3.37
CA LEU A 22 -7.02 -4.45 -2.13
C LEU A 22 -6.07 -3.67 -1.23
N CYS A 23 -4.96 -3.16 -1.80
CA CYS A 23 -3.97 -2.45 -1.01
C CYS A 23 -4.50 -1.12 -0.48
N VAL A 24 -5.24 -0.35 -1.29
CA VAL A 24 -5.89 0.88 -0.85
C VAL A 24 -6.90 0.60 0.26
N PHE A 25 -7.65 -0.51 0.18
CA PHE A 25 -8.62 -0.90 1.19
C PHE A 25 -7.98 -1.13 2.57
N PHE A 26 -6.78 -1.71 2.64
CA PHE A 26 -6.04 -1.91 3.89
C PHE A 26 -5.17 -0.73 4.31
N LEU A 27 -4.69 0.06 3.34
CA LEU A 27 -3.80 1.20 3.58
C LEU A 27 -4.46 2.26 4.47
N PHE A 28 -5.72 2.64 4.20
CA PHE A 28 -6.39 3.70 4.95
C PHE A 28 -6.64 3.34 6.44
N PRO A 29 -7.17 2.15 6.78
CA PRO A 29 -7.27 1.71 8.17
C PRO A 29 -5.92 1.66 8.89
N GLU A 30 -4.89 1.10 8.23
CA GLU A 30 -3.54 1.02 8.81
C GLU A 30 -2.94 2.41 9.04
N TRP A 31 -3.18 3.36 8.14
CA TRP A 31 -2.74 4.74 8.32
C TRP A 31 -3.43 5.38 9.52
N ALA A 32 -4.75 5.21 9.67
CA ALA A 32 -5.45 5.72 10.84
C ALA A 32 -4.96 5.08 12.16
N ALA A 33 -4.58 3.80 12.14
CA ALA A 33 -3.99 3.12 13.30
C ALA A 33 -2.56 3.62 13.60
N LEU A 34 -1.78 3.88 12.55
CA LEU A 34 -0.46 4.48 12.65
C LEU A 34 -0.52 5.85 13.32
N ASP A 35 -1.41 6.74 12.87
CA ASP A 35 -1.54 8.10 13.42
C ASP A 35 -1.86 8.06 14.93
N ARG A 36 -2.79 7.19 15.35
CA ARG A 36 -3.11 6.99 16.77
C ARG A 36 -1.91 6.45 17.55
N SER A 37 -1.18 5.49 17.00
CA SER A 37 -0.01 4.89 17.65
C SER A 37 1.13 5.90 17.81
N TYR A 38 1.36 6.72 16.78
CA TYR A 38 2.32 7.82 16.79
C TYR A 38 1.97 8.87 17.85
N GLN A 39 0.70 9.30 17.92
CA GLN A 39 0.24 10.23 18.95
C GLN A 39 0.42 9.67 20.38
N ASN A 40 0.18 8.37 20.57
CA ASN A 40 0.40 7.71 21.86
C ASN A 40 1.89 7.68 22.25
N TYR A 41 2.77 7.31 21.31
CA TYR A 41 4.22 7.36 21.52
C TYR A 41 4.67 8.78 21.89
N GLN A 42 4.19 9.80 21.19
CA GLN A 42 4.56 11.19 21.44
C GLN A 42 4.10 11.68 22.82
N LYS A 43 2.92 11.26 23.29
CA LYS A 43 2.44 11.55 24.66
C LYS A 43 3.32 10.89 25.73
N LEU A 44 3.71 9.63 25.53
CA LEU A 44 4.59 8.92 26.47
C LEU A 44 6.00 9.52 26.51
N ALA A 45 6.50 9.98 25.35
CA ALA A 45 7.81 10.61 25.25
C ALA A 45 7.86 11.95 26.00
N THR A 46 6.76 12.70 26.03
CA THR A 46 6.69 13.98 26.76
C THR A 46 6.31 13.83 28.23
N SER A 47 5.69 12.72 28.63
CA SER A 47 5.26 12.49 30.02
C SER A 47 6.36 11.95 30.94
N GLY A 48 7.57 11.68 30.43
CA GLY A 48 8.65 11.04 31.20
C GLY A 48 8.37 9.56 31.50
N ALA A 49 7.62 8.87 30.63
CA ALA A 49 7.28 7.46 30.79
C ALA A 49 8.53 6.56 30.89
N ALA A 50 8.37 5.40 31.51
CA ALA A 50 9.48 4.46 31.63
C ALA A 50 9.98 4.01 30.24
N ILE A 51 11.29 3.80 30.10
CA ILE A 51 11.93 3.35 28.85
C ILE A 51 11.23 2.12 28.25
N ARG A 52 10.76 1.21 29.10
CA ARG A 52 10.00 0.03 28.68
C ARG A 52 8.70 0.40 27.96
N GLU A 53 7.93 1.33 28.50
CA GLU A 53 6.66 1.77 27.90
C GLU A 53 6.89 2.48 26.56
N LEU A 54 7.94 3.31 26.51
CA LEU A 54 8.38 3.94 25.26
C LEU A 54 8.76 2.92 24.20
N SER A 55 9.52 1.88 24.56
CA SER A 55 9.93 0.83 23.62
C SER A 55 8.74 0.03 23.07
N ILE A 56 7.73 -0.23 23.90
CA ILE A 56 6.51 -0.93 23.49
C ILE A 56 5.70 -0.05 22.52
N ALA A 57 5.54 1.23 22.84
CA ALA A 57 4.82 2.18 21.99
C ALA A 57 5.52 2.37 20.64
N GLN A 58 6.85 2.48 20.62
CA GLN A 58 7.63 2.58 19.40
C GLN A 58 7.50 1.32 18.53
N ALA A 59 7.51 0.12 19.14
CA ALA A 59 7.32 -1.12 18.40
C ALA A 59 5.92 -1.20 17.77
N ALA A 60 4.89 -0.73 18.47
CA ALA A 60 3.53 -0.66 17.94
C ALA A 60 3.41 0.29 16.73
N GLU A 61 3.98 1.50 16.83
CA GLU A 61 4.02 2.45 15.70
C GLU A 61 4.75 1.86 14.49
N ASN A 62 5.93 1.29 14.70
CA ASN A 62 6.74 0.72 13.61
C ASN A 62 6.02 -0.39 12.86
N ARG A 63 5.21 -1.21 13.54
CA ARG A 63 4.39 -2.23 12.90
C ARG A 63 3.44 -1.62 11.86
N HIS A 64 2.71 -0.57 12.24
CA HIS A 64 1.79 0.10 11.33
C HIS A 64 2.51 0.86 10.21
N ARG A 65 3.71 1.41 10.46
CA ARG A 65 4.55 2.02 9.41
C ARG A 65 4.93 1.01 8.33
N ILE A 66 5.35 -0.19 8.73
CA ILE A 66 5.75 -1.25 7.81
C ILE A 66 4.54 -1.75 7.01
N ASN A 67 3.39 -1.91 7.65
CA ASN A 67 2.16 -2.29 6.96
C ASN A 67 1.74 -1.24 5.93
N CYS A 68 1.65 0.04 6.31
CA CYS A 68 1.34 1.12 5.37
C CYS A 68 2.35 1.18 4.21
N PHE A 69 3.63 0.95 4.50
CA PHE A 69 4.65 0.88 3.46
C PHE A 69 4.40 -0.28 2.49
N ALA A 70 4.14 -1.48 3.00
CA ALA A 70 3.86 -2.66 2.18
C ALA A 70 2.63 -2.45 1.28
N GLU A 71 1.54 -1.91 1.84
CA GLU A 71 0.34 -1.59 1.05
C GLU A 71 0.62 -0.49 0.01
N GLY A 72 1.39 0.54 0.38
CA GLY A 72 1.82 1.59 -0.55
C GLY A 72 2.62 1.02 -1.74
N ILE A 73 3.53 0.08 -1.48
CA ILE A 73 4.26 -0.63 -2.55
C ILE A 73 3.31 -1.47 -3.39
N GLY A 74 2.33 -2.16 -2.79
CA GLY A 74 1.32 -2.93 -3.50
C GLY A 74 0.51 -2.08 -4.48
N VAL A 75 0.09 -0.87 -4.07
CA VAL A 75 -0.57 0.11 -4.95
C VAL A 75 0.32 0.50 -6.12
N LEU A 76 1.61 0.80 -5.87
CA LEU A 76 2.55 1.18 -6.92
C LEU A 76 2.78 0.05 -7.93
N LEU A 77 2.96 -1.18 -7.45
CA LEU A 77 3.12 -2.36 -8.31
C LEU A 77 1.87 -2.62 -9.15
N GLY A 78 0.68 -2.51 -8.56
CA GLY A 78 -0.57 -2.61 -9.31
C GLY A 78 -0.69 -1.51 -10.37
N GLY A 79 -0.27 -0.28 -10.05
CA GLY A 79 -0.18 0.83 -11.00
C GLY A 79 0.73 0.52 -12.18
N ILE A 80 1.93 -0.01 -11.93
CA ILE A 80 2.87 -0.44 -12.97
C ILE A 80 2.23 -1.51 -13.88
N MET A 81 1.55 -2.51 -13.32
CA MET A 81 0.87 -3.54 -14.10
C MET A 81 -0.22 -2.96 -15.01
N VAL A 82 -1.03 -2.05 -14.48
CA VAL A 82 -2.05 -1.33 -15.27
C VAL A 82 -1.40 -0.52 -16.38
N SER A 83 -0.33 0.23 -16.09
CA SER A 83 0.40 1.02 -17.08
C SER A 83 0.97 0.16 -18.21
N ILE A 84 1.54 -1.01 -17.90
CA ILE A 84 2.04 -1.98 -18.90
C ILE A 84 0.88 -2.43 -19.80
N GLY A 85 -0.27 -2.79 -19.22
CA GLY A 85 -1.45 -3.21 -19.96
C GLY A 85 -1.98 -2.13 -20.90
N VAL A 86 -2.17 -0.93 -20.38
CA VAL A 86 -2.65 0.24 -21.15
C VAL A 86 -1.67 0.59 -22.26
N HIS A 87 -0.37 0.65 -21.95
CA HIS A 87 0.65 0.91 -22.96
C HIS A 87 0.63 -0.17 -24.07
N GLY A 88 0.48 -1.44 -23.68
CA GLY A 88 0.33 -2.56 -24.59
C GLY A 88 -0.96 -2.51 -25.44
N LEU A 89 -2.01 -1.81 -25.01
CA LEU A 89 -3.22 -1.60 -25.82
C LEU A 89 -3.04 -0.45 -26.82
N CYS A 90 -2.38 0.62 -26.41
CA CYS A 90 -2.14 1.81 -27.23
C CYS A 90 -1.02 1.62 -28.26
N SER A 91 -0.10 0.69 -28.03
CA SER A 91 1.05 0.48 -28.92
C SER A 91 0.63 -0.21 -30.24
N PRO A 92 0.93 0.36 -31.42
CA PRO A 92 0.56 -0.21 -32.72
C PRO A 92 1.10 -1.64 -32.89
N ARG A 93 0.36 -2.48 -33.62
CA ARG A 93 0.92 -3.73 -34.14
C ARG A 93 2.00 -3.37 -35.17
N ARG A 94 3.27 -3.61 -34.83
CA ARG A 94 4.29 -3.89 -35.85
C ARG A 94 4.21 -5.36 -36.22
#